data_AF-A0A7V2TSL1-F1
#
_entry.id   AF-A0A7V2TSL1-F1
#
_cell.length_a   1.000
_cell.length_b   1.000
_cell.length_c   1.000
_cell.angle_alpha   90.00
_cell.angle_beta   90.00
_cell.angle_gamma   90.00
#
_symmetry.space_group_name_H-M   'P 1'
#
loop_
_entity.id
_entity.type
_entity.pdbx_description
1 polymer ?
#
loop_
_entity_poly.entity_id
_entity_poly.type
_entity_poly.pdbx_seq_one_letter_code
_entity_poly.pdbx_strand_id
1 'polypeptide(L)'
;MKKKAVHLILFSFLVFSVPAFAVDYDFFGNLQYHNSILSWNVTVGSGTVTVFTSSWDEGNFDPMLQVWAPNGDLLYQQDDGHNVGSTLSNGVPYSHGTWDTYYSLDVAAGTYTLTLSTYLNWAYGTNLSDPQWSYAGETPIPIAEWYQPANGYRGSYYAVHFLGADRVEDGGNNRVPEPLTMLLLGSGLVGVIGFGRKFRK
;
A
#
# COMPACT_ATOMS: atom_id res chain seq x y z
N MET A 1 21.67 34.71 -55.62
CA MET A 1 21.88 33.48 -54.80
C MET A 1 21.72 33.85 -53.33
N LYS A 2 20.63 33.44 -52.67
CA LYS A 2 20.42 33.68 -51.23
C LYS A 2 20.17 32.34 -50.53
N LYS A 3 21.10 31.96 -49.65
CA LYS A 3 21.05 30.75 -48.83
C LYS A 3 19.94 30.91 -47.77
N LYS A 4 18.98 29.99 -47.72
CA LYS A 4 17.98 29.94 -46.63
C LYS A 4 18.57 29.09 -45.50
N ALA A 5 18.81 29.71 -44.34
CA ALA A 5 19.19 29.01 -43.13
C ALA A 5 17.93 28.37 -42.52
N VAL A 6 17.91 27.04 -42.46
CA VAL A 6 16.91 26.27 -41.73
C VAL A 6 17.40 26.12 -40.29
N HIS A 7 16.75 26.77 -39.34
CA HIS A 7 16.99 26.54 -37.91
C HIS A 7 16.10 25.37 -37.45
N LEU A 8 16.73 24.23 -37.19
CA LEU A 8 16.12 23.09 -36.50
C LEU A 8 16.28 23.34 -34.99
N ILE A 9 15.19 23.68 -34.30
CA ILE A 9 15.18 23.77 -32.83
C ILE A 9 14.79 22.40 -32.30
N LEU A 10 15.75 21.71 -31.70
CA LEU A 10 15.56 20.46 -30.97
C LEU A 10 15.20 20.80 -29.51
N PHE A 11 13.96 20.56 -29.11
CA PHE A 11 13.54 20.71 -27.72
C PHE A 11 13.79 19.39 -26.99
N SER A 12 14.86 19.34 -26.20
CA SER A 12 15.19 18.19 -25.34
C SER A 12 14.30 18.23 -24.10
N PHE A 13 13.37 17.28 -23.96
CA PHE A 13 12.62 17.09 -22.71
C PHE A 13 13.54 16.40 -21.69
N LEU A 14 14.09 17.18 -20.77
CA LEU A 14 14.72 16.67 -19.56
C LEU A 14 13.62 16.12 -18.66
N VAL A 15 13.46 14.80 -18.64
CA VAL A 15 12.68 14.09 -17.63
C VAL A 15 13.49 14.14 -16.34
N PHE A 16 13.18 15.08 -15.45
CA PHE A 16 13.72 15.07 -14.11
C PHE A 16 13.09 13.90 -13.34
N SER A 17 13.88 12.85 -13.11
CA SER A 17 13.53 11.82 -12.12
C SER A 17 13.67 12.46 -10.74
N VAL A 18 12.56 12.69 -10.06
CA VAL A 18 12.59 13.16 -8.66
C VAL A 18 12.91 11.93 -7.81
N PRO A 19 13.93 11.98 -6.91
CA PRO A 19 14.11 10.91 -5.94
C PRO A 19 12.83 10.76 -5.11
N ALA A 20 12.24 9.56 -5.12
CA ALA A 20 11.20 9.21 -4.17
C ALA A 20 11.89 9.07 -2.80
N PHE A 21 11.50 9.92 -1.86
CA PHE A 21 11.86 9.69 -0.47
C PHE A 21 10.88 8.68 0.11
N ALA A 22 11.40 7.80 0.95
CA ALA A 22 10.57 6.95 1.78
C ALA A 22 9.66 7.84 2.65
N VAL A 23 8.37 7.56 2.62
CA VAL A 23 7.32 8.26 3.40
C VAL A 23 6.46 7.25 4.14
N ASP A 24 5.65 7.74 5.07
CA ASP A 24 4.76 6.90 5.85
C ASP A 24 3.36 6.87 5.22
N TYR A 25 2.69 5.72 5.25
CA TYR A 25 1.33 5.54 4.74
C TYR A 25 0.43 4.94 5.80
N ASP A 26 -0.73 5.54 5.99
CA ASP A 26 -1.72 5.14 6.98
C ASP A 26 -3.03 4.72 6.29
N PHE A 27 -3.52 3.53 6.60
CA PHE A 27 -4.78 3.02 6.06
C PHE A 27 -5.72 2.64 7.20
N PHE A 28 -6.98 3.06 7.03
CA PHE A 28 -8.05 2.85 7.99
C PHE A 28 -9.28 2.32 7.27
N GLY A 29 -10.09 1.52 7.95
CA GLY A 29 -11.32 1.04 7.38
C GLY A 29 -11.99 -0.01 8.25
N ASN A 30 -12.88 -0.78 7.63
CA ASN A 30 -13.54 -1.90 8.28
C ASN A 30 -13.35 -3.16 7.45
N LEU A 31 -12.89 -4.23 8.09
CA LEU A 31 -12.82 -5.54 7.47
C LEU A 31 -14.22 -6.16 7.51
N GLN A 32 -14.77 -6.48 6.33
CA GLN A 32 -16.17 -6.86 6.23
C GLN A 32 -16.46 -8.23 6.83
N TYR A 33 -15.64 -9.25 6.50
CA TYR A 33 -15.85 -10.64 6.92
C TYR A 33 -14.60 -11.26 7.52
N HIS A 34 -14.75 -12.28 8.38
CA HIS A 34 -13.63 -12.98 9.03
C HIS A 34 -12.64 -13.64 8.07
N ASN A 35 -13.11 -14.06 6.90
CA ASN A 35 -12.28 -14.65 5.85
C ASN A 35 -11.85 -13.63 4.78
N SER A 36 -12.08 -12.33 4.99
CA SER A 36 -11.60 -11.29 4.09
C SER A 36 -10.10 -11.09 4.24
N ILE A 37 -9.44 -10.84 3.12
CA ILE A 37 -8.02 -10.47 3.06
C ILE A 37 -7.94 -9.11 2.38
N LEU A 38 -7.36 -8.13 3.06
CA LEU A 38 -6.97 -6.86 2.44
C LEU A 38 -5.53 -6.98 1.94
N SER A 39 -5.18 -6.23 0.90
CA SER A 39 -3.85 -6.30 0.31
C SER A 39 -3.37 -4.93 -0.15
N TRP A 40 -2.07 -4.69 -0.04
CA TRP A 40 -1.39 -3.50 -0.57
C TRP A 40 -0.12 -3.90 -1.29
N ASN A 41 0.20 -3.19 -2.37
CA ASN A 41 1.50 -3.27 -3.03
C ASN A 41 2.40 -2.17 -2.49
N VAL A 42 3.53 -2.56 -1.92
CA VAL A 42 4.49 -1.67 -1.26
C VAL A 42 5.80 -1.68 -2.04
N THR A 43 6.08 -0.58 -2.73
CA THR A 43 7.36 -0.36 -3.41
C THR A 43 8.37 0.26 -2.45
N VAL A 44 9.57 -0.29 -2.43
CA VAL A 44 10.69 0.12 -1.57
C VAL A 44 11.96 0.21 -2.41
N GLY A 45 12.76 1.26 -2.22
CA GLY A 45 14.02 1.46 -2.94
C GLY A 45 15.17 0.62 -2.38
N SER A 46 15.20 0.40 -1.07
CA SER A 46 15.99 -0.57 -0.28
C SER A 46 16.09 -0.03 1.15
N GLY A 47 15.99 -0.90 2.16
CA GLY A 47 16.16 -0.48 3.56
C GLY A 47 15.18 -1.18 4.50
N THR A 48 15.00 -0.59 5.68
CA THR A 48 14.07 -1.10 6.69
C THR A 48 12.68 -0.53 6.45
N VAL A 49 11.69 -1.40 6.27
CA VAL A 49 10.26 -1.04 6.32
C VAL A 49 9.69 -1.52 7.63
N THR A 50 9.01 -0.63 8.35
CA THR A 50 8.26 -1.01 9.55
C THR A 50 6.78 -1.03 9.23
N VAL A 51 6.09 -2.08 9.65
CA VAL A 51 4.64 -2.20 9.49
C VAL A 51 4.04 -2.56 10.82
N PHE A 52 2.99 -1.84 11.21
CA PHE A 52 2.29 -2.11 12.45
C PHE A 52 0.80 -1.78 12.36
N THR A 53 0.02 -2.36 13.28
CA THR A 53 -1.39 -2.04 13.48
C THR A 53 -1.61 -1.29 14.79
N SER A 54 -2.74 -0.60 14.90
CA SER A 54 -3.10 0.18 16.10
C SER A 54 -4.59 0.04 16.48
N SER A 55 -5.24 -1.03 16.03
CA SER A 55 -6.69 -1.18 16.15
C SER A 55 -7.13 -2.11 17.28
N TRP A 56 -6.26 -3.01 17.77
CA TRP A 56 -6.65 -4.01 18.77
C TRP A 56 -7.07 -3.38 20.10
N ASP A 57 -6.26 -2.46 20.63
CA ASP A 57 -6.47 -1.86 21.95
C ASP A 57 -7.78 -1.02 22.04
N GLU A 58 -8.40 -0.71 20.90
CA GLU A 58 -9.70 -0.04 20.78
C GLU A 58 -10.89 -1.01 20.79
N GLY A 59 -10.66 -2.32 20.99
CA GLY A 59 -11.68 -3.36 21.04
C GLY A 59 -12.03 -3.98 19.68
N ASN A 60 -11.18 -3.79 18.67
CA ASN A 60 -11.36 -4.39 17.34
C ASN A 60 -10.76 -5.79 17.26
N PHE A 61 -10.89 -6.41 16.08
CA PHE A 61 -10.33 -7.73 15.84
C PHE A 61 -8.81 -7.74 16.00
N ASP A 62 -8.30 -8.92 16.32
CA ASP A 62 -6.89 -9.23 16.42
C ASP A 62 -6.28 -9.33 15.01
N PRO A 63 -5.46 -8.34 14.60
CA PRO A 63 -4.98 -8.24 13.24
C PRO A 63 -3.78 -9.16 13.01
N MET A 64 -3.69 -9.69 11.80
CA MET A 64 -2.54 -10.46 11.36
C MET A 64 -2.07 -9.97 10.01
N LEU A 65 -0.78 -9.67 9.89
CA LEU A 65 -0.17 -9.26 8.63
C LEU A 65 0.71 -10.36 8.05
N GLN A 66 0.74 -10.44 6.72
CA GLN A 66 1.70 -11.26 5.98
C GLN A 66 2.41 -10.41 4.93
N VAL A 67 3.69 -10.73 4.68
CA VAL A 67 4.56 -10.06 3.72
C VAL A 67 5.00 -11.05 2.66
N TRP A 68 4.76 -10.70 1.41
CA TRP A 68 5.08 -11.48 0.24
C TRP A 68 6.15 -10.76 -0.57
N ALA A 69 7.19 -11.49 -0.95
CA ALA A 69 8.25 -11.03 -1.82
C ALA A 69 7.74 -10.64 -3.21
N PRO A 70 8.54 -9.92 -4.02
CA PRO A 70 8.15 -9.56 -5.39
C PRO A 70 7.88 -10.74 -6.32
N ASN A 71 8.44 -11.93 -6.02
CA ASN A 71 8.17 -13.17 -6.75
C ASN A 71 6.94 -13.94 -6.21
N GLY A 72 6.26 -13.37 -5.22
CA GLY A 72 5.11 -13.95 -4.52
C GLY A 72 5.47 -14.82 -3.33
N ASP A 73 6.74 -15.09 -3.01
CA ASP A 73 7.07 -15.98 -1.90
C ASP A 73 6.72 -15.35 -0.54
N LEU A 74 6.17 -16.13 0.38
CA LEU A 74 5.91 -15.67 1.74
C LEU A 74 7.25 -15.42 2.47
N LEU A 75 7.49 -14.19 2.88
CA LEU A 75 8.67 -13.81 3.64
C LEU A 75 8.43 -13.84 5.14
N TYR A 76 7.26 -13.35 5.55
CA TYR A 76 6.95 -13.17 6.96
C TYR A 76 5.44 -13.16 7.20
N GLN A 77 5.02 -13.61 8.38
CA GLN A 77 3.65 -13.45 8.86
C GLN A 77 3.65 -13.40 10.39
N GLN A 78 2.79 -12.56 10.97
CA GLN A 78 2.76 -12.28 12.40
C GLN A 78 1.41 -11.64 12.79
N ASP A 79 0.89 -12.05 13.95
CA ASP A 79 -0.34 -11.61 14.63
C ASP A 79 -0.06 -10.73 15.87
N ASP A 80 0.78 -11.22 16.80
CA ASP A 80 1.21 -10.48 18.00
C ASP A 80 2.65 -9.91 17.97
N GLY A 81 2.81 -8.60 17.79
CA GLY A 81 4.11 -7.94 17.71
C GLY A 81 4.79 -7.81 19.07
N HIS A 82 4.04 -7.97 20.17
CA HIS A 82 4.49 -7.81 21.55
C HIS A 82 5.22 -6.48 21.82
N ASN A 83 4.96 -5.48 20.98
CA ASN A 83 5.56 -4.15 21.07
C ASN A 83 4.51 -3.21 21.66
N VAL A 84 4.59 -2.95 22.96
CA VAL A 84 3.64 -2.05 23.63
C VAL A 84 4.21 -0.64 23.64
N GLY A 85 3.45 0.32 23.13
CA GLY A 85 3.86 1.71 23.17
C GLY A 85 3.15 2.57 22.14
N SER A 86 3.91 3.48 21.54
CA SER A 86 3.43 4.33 20.47
C SER A 86 4.52 4.56 19.43
N THR A 87 4.14 4.55 18.16
CA THR A 87 5.01 4.83 17.03
C THR A 87 4.48 5.99 16.22
N LEU A 88 5.37 6.86 15.76
CA LEU A 88 5.01 7.99 14.90
C LEU A 88 4.87 7.50 13.46
N SER A 89 3.77 7.86 12.81
CA SER A 89 3.58 7.78 11.37
C SER A 89 3.08 9.12 10.87
N ASN A 90 3.76 9.72 9.88
CA ASN A 90 3.45 11.07 9.39
C ASN A 90 3.42 12.15 10.50
N GLY A 91 4.21 11.96 11.57
CA GLY A 91 4.24 12.84 12.74
C GLY A 91 3.05 12.69 13.70
N VAL A 92 2.15 11.73 13.47
CA VAL A 92 1.03 11.39 14.36
C VAL A 92 1.41 10.16 15.19
N PRO A 93 1.27 10.18 16.53
CA PRO A 93 1.51 9.01 17.35
C PRO A 93 0.31 8.06 17.31
N TYR A 94 0.58 6.79 17.00
CA TYR A 94 -0.39 5.70 17.09
C TYR A 94 0.03 4.73 18.17
N SER A 95 -0.89 4.40 19.07
CA SER A 95 -0.68 3.41 20.12
C SER A 95 -0.85 2.00 19.57
N HIS A 96 -0.03 1.07 20.03
CA HIS A 96 -0.12 -0.34 19.66
C HIS A 96 0.19 -1.20 20.90
N GLY A 97 -0.57 -2.28 21.03
CA GLY A 97 -0.55 -3.17 22.18
C GLY A 97 0.24 -4.46 21.94
N THR A 98 0.12 -5.39 22.89
CA THR A 98 0.76 -6.71 22.79
C THR A 98 0.25 -7.52 21.59
N TRP A 99 -1.05 -7.37 21.31
CA TRP A 99 -1.80 -8.13 20.30
C TRP A 99 -2.00 -7.33 19.00
N ASP A 100 -1.34 -6.17 18.88
CA ASP A 100 -1.20 -5.53 17.58
C ASP A 100 0.00 -6.13 16.86
N THR A 101 -0.10 -6.22 15.54
CA THR A 101 1.03 -6.62 14.72
C THR A 101 2.07 -5.49 14.71
N TYR A 102 3.35 -5.83 14.86
CA TYR A 102 4.45 -4.88 14.78
C TYR A 102 5.74 -5.59 14.36
N TYR A 103 6.30 -5.21 13.21
CA TYR A 103 7.63 -5.69 12.81
C TYR A 103 8.35 -4.72 11.88
N SER A 104 9.67 -4.91 11.81
CA SER A 104 10.55 -4.24 10.86
C SER A 104 11.29 -5.28 10.02
N LEU A 105 11.34 -5.07 8.72
CA LEU A 105 12.02 -5.97 7.78
C LEU A 105 13.03 -5.17 6.94
N ASP A 106 14.26 -5.66 6.89
CA ASP A 106 15.25 -5.20 5.93
C ASP A 106 14.98 -5.86 4.58
N VAL A 107 14.63 -5.05 3.60
CA VAL A 107 14.22 -5.50 2.27
C VAL A 107 15.08 -4.88 1.18
N ALA A 108 15.28 -5.64 0.12
CA ALA A 108 15.90 -5.15 -1.10
C ALA A 108 14.95 -4.21 -1.86
N ALA A 109 15.48 -3.52 -2.86
CA ALA A 109 14.66 -2.78 -3.81
C ALA A 109 13.61 -3.70 -4.45
N GLY A 110 12.33 -3.35 -4.40
CA GLY A 110 11.29 -4.22 -4.91
C GLY A 110 9.88 -3.72 -4.65
N THR A 111 8.90 -4.43 -5.20
CA THR A 111 7.48 -4.27 -4.84
C THR A 111 7.02 -5.53 -4.14
N TYR A 112 6.66 -5.38 -2.88
CA TYR A 112 6.19 -6.43 -2.00
C TYR A 112 4.67 -6.35 -1.93
N THR A 113 4.02 -7.47 -1.65
CA THR A 113 2.60 -7.46 -1.30
C THR A 113 2.49 -7.64 0.20
N LEU A 114 1.71 -6.80 0.86
CA LEU A 114 1.32 -7.00 2.24
C LEU A 114 -0.16 -7.33 2.31
N THR A 115 -0.52 -8.29 3.14
CA THR A 115 -1.90 -8.69 3.37
C THR A 115 -2.27 -8.54 4.84
N LEU A 116 -3.51 -8.11 5.10
CA LEU A 116 -4.11 -8.03 6.44
C LEU A 116 -5.31 -8.96 6.51
N SER A 117 -5.38 -9.72 7.59
CA SER A 117 -6.48 -10.61 7.92
C SER A 117 -6.75 -10.59 9.42
N THR A 118 -7.79 -11.29 9.87
CA THR A 118 -8.00 -11.55 11.31
C THR A 118 -7.20 -12.76 11.75
N TYR A 119 -6.66 -12.75 12.96
CA TYR A 119 -6.24 -13.98 13.65
C TYR A 119 -7.46 -14.95 13.79
N LEU A 120 -7.38 -16.25 13.50
CA LEU A 120 -6.24 -17.14 13.20
C LEU A 120 -6.07 -17.44 11.69
N ASN A 121 -6.27 -16.47 10.80
CA ASN A 121 -6.36 -16.69 9.35
C ASN A 121 -5.00 -16.84 8.64
N TRP A 122 -4.17 -17.79 9.09
CA TRP A 122 -2.78 -18.01 8.66
C TRP A 122 -2.69 -18.34 7.17
N ALA A 123 -1.62 -17.89 6.51
CA ALA A 123 -1.29 -18.38 5.18
C ALA A 123 -0.52 -19.71 5.29
N TYR A 124 -1.04 -20.76 4.64
CA TYR A 124 -0.40 -22.07 4.57
C TYR A 124 0.42 -22.28 3.30
N GLY A 125 0.13 -21.52 2.24
CA GLY A 125 0.92 -21.53 1.01
C GLY A 125 2.24 -20.79 1.17
N THR A 126 3.28 -21.26 0.49
CA THR A 126 4.58 -20.55 0.44
C THR A 126 4.63 -19.47 -0.63
N ASN A 127 3.60 -19.35 -1.48
CA ASN A 127 3.53 -18.36 -2.56
C ASN A 127 2.12 -17.75 -2.66
N LEU A 128 2.06 -16.45 -2.89
CA LEU A 128 0.85 -15.63 -2.99
C LEU A 128 -0.07 -16.05 -4.14
N SER A 129 0.43 -16.78 -5.14
CA SER A 129 -0.40 -17.31 -6.24
C SER A 129 -1.13 -18.61 -5.90
N ASP A 130 -0.74 -19.31 -4.83
CA ASP A 130 -1.45 -20.44 -4.24
C ASP A 130 -1.72 -20.19 -2.74
N PRO A 131 -2.39 -19.08 -2.37
CA PRO A 131 -2.56 -18.74 -0.98
C PRO A 131 -3.77 -19.49 -0.43
N GLN A 132 -3.49 -20.45 0.46
CA GLN A 132 -4.51 -21.14 1.24
C GLN A 132 -4.51 -20.55 2.64
N TRP A 133 -5.50 -19.72 2.95
CA TRP A 133 -5.67 -19.17 4.29
C TRP A 133 -6.52 -20.08 5.17
N SER A 134 -6.35 -20.04 6.50
CA SER A 134 -7.10 -20.92 7.42
C SER A 134 -8.61 -20.89 7.23
N TYR A 135 -9.18 -19.70 7.00
CA TYR A 135 -10.62 -19.52 6.81
C TYR A 135 -11.03 -19.49 5.33
N ALA A 136 -10.13 -19.88 4.42
CA ALA A 136 -10.43 -19.96 3.00
C ALA A 136 -11.54 -20.99 2.75
N GLY A 137 -12.58 -20.58 2.01
CA GLY A 137 -13.72 -21.43 1.67
C GLY A 137 -14.80 -21.54 2.75
N GLU A 138 -14.61 -20.93 3.92
CA GLU A 138 -15.69 -20.81 4.91
C GLU A 138 -16.80 -19.86 4.44
N THR A 139 -18.01 -20.04 4.97
CA THR A 139 -19.12 -19.11 4.70
C THR A 139 -18.79 -17.76 5.35
N PRO A 140 -18.76 -16.63 4.61
CA PRO A 140 -18.42 -15.34 5.19
C PRO A 140 -19.36 -14.95 6.34
N ILE A 141 -18.77 -14.55 7.47
CA ILE A 141 -19.47 -14.05 8.66
C ILE A 141 -18.99 -12.62 8.89
N PRO A 142 -19.89 -11.61 9.03
CA PRO A 142 -19.48 -10.26 9.34
C PRO A 142 -18.64 -10.21 10.62
N ILE A 143 -17.54 -9.44 10.65
CA ILE A 143 -16.65 -9.40 11.82
C ILE A 143 -17.39 -9.05 13.11
N ALA A 144 -18.28 -8.06 13.04
CA ALA A 144 -19.07 -7.61 14.20
C ALA A 144 -20.03 -8.68 14.75
N GLU A 145 -20.34 -9.72 13.96
CA GLU A 145 -21.23 -10.83 14.33
C GLU A 145 -20.45 -12.14 14.56
N TRP A 146 -19.15 -12.14 14.27
CA TRP A 146 -18.31 -13.33 14.36
C TRP A 146 -17.78 -13.49 15.78
N TYR A 147 -18.11 -14.62 16.41
CA TYR A 147 -17.52 -15.02 17.68
C TYR A 147 -16.12 -15.59 17.43
N GLN A 148 -15.09 -14.74 17.61
CA GLN A 148 -13.71 -15.13 17.32
C GLN A 148 -13.27 -16.27 18.26
N PRO A 149 -12.60 -17.31 17.75
CA PRO A 149 -12.21 -18.48 18.56
C PRO A 149 -11.43 -18.15 19.84
N ALA A 150 -10.51 -17.17 19.78
CA ALA A 150 -9.68 -16.76 20.91
C ALA A 150 -10.19 -15.50 21.62
N ASN A 151 -10.94 -14.65 20.92
CA ASN A 151 -11.17 -13.27 21.35
C ASN A 151 -12.65 -12.96 21.64
N GLY A 152 -13.59 -13.82 21.26
CA GLY A 152 -15.02 -13.54 21.35
C GLY A 152 -15.46 -12.45 20.37
N TYR A 153 -16.50 -11.68 20.69
CA TYR A 153 -16.98 -10.61 19.80
C TYR A 153 -16.04 -9.40 19.80
N ARG A 154 -15.81 -8.81 18.62
CA ARG A 154 -14.92 -7.66 18.40
C ARG A 154 -15.44 -6.74 17.30
N GLY A 155 -14.91 -5.52 17.27
CA GLY A 155 -15.15 -4.56 16.20
C GLY A 155 -14.45 -4.91 14.89
N SER A 156 -14.93 -4.36 13.78
CA SER A 156 -14.40 -4.58 12.42
C SER A 156 -13.33 -3.59 12.00
N TYR A 157 -13.07 -2.55 12.79
CA TYR A 157 -12.18 -1.48 12.38
C TYR A 157 -10.73 -1.94 12.34
N TYR A 158 -10.00 -1.48 11.33
CA TYR A 158 -8.55 -1.68 11.24
C TYR A 158 -7.84 -0.35 11.05
N ALA A 159 -6.62 -0.30 11.56
CA ALA A 159 -5.65 0.77 11.34
C ALA A 159 -4.30 0.10 11.08
N VAL A 160 -3.70 0.35 9.92
CA VAL A 160 -2.38 -0.18 9.53
C VAL A 160 -1.50 0.94 9.03
N HIS A 161 -0.23 0.88 9.43
CA HIS A 161 0.75 1.93 9.21
C HIS A 161 2.00 1.32 8.57
N PHE A 162 2.47 1.95 7.48
CA PHE A 162 3.68 1.56 6.76
C PHE A 162 4.67 2.70 6.86
N LEU A 163 5.84 2.44 7.43
CA LEU A 163 6.90 3.43 7.62
C LEU A 163 8.06 3.10 6.69
N GLY A 164 8.58 4.12 6.02
CA GLY A 164 9.75 3.97 5.17
C GLY A 164 9.48 3.33 3.80
N ALA A 165 8.26 3.43 3.27
CA ALA A 165 7.92 2.95 1.93
C ALA A 165 8.05 4.09 0.89
N ASP A 166 8.49 3.79 -0.32
CA ASP A 166 8.53 4.80 -1.39
C ASP A 166 7.13 5.04 -1.94
N ARG A 167 6.36 3.97 -2.08
CA ARG A 167 4.98 4.00 -2.58
C ARG A 167 4.17 2.84 -2.02
N VAL A 168 2.95 3.12 -1.59
CA VAL A 168 1.97 2.09 -1.24
C VAL A 168 0.71 2.29 -2.09
N GLU A 169 0.28 1.23 -2.76
CA GLU A 169 -0.93 1.20 -3.58
C GLU A 169 -1.89 0.15 -3.00
N ASP A 170 -3.18 0.46 -2.93
CA ASP A 170 -4.20 -0.55 -2.61
C ASP A 170 -4.13 -1.68 -3.66
N GLY A 171 -3.98 -2.92 -3.19
CA GLY A 171 -3.92 -4.12 -4.02
C GLY A 171 -5.30 -4.54 -4.55
N GLY A 172 -6.39 -3.96 -4.01
CA GLY A 172 -7.73 -4.09 -4.55
C GLY A 172 -7.92 -3.33 -5.87
N ASN A 173 -8.95 -3.69 -6.62
CA ASN A 173 -9.30 -3.05 -7.91
C ASN A 173 -9.72 -1.56 -7.82
N ASN A 174 -9.61 -0.92 -6.65
CA ASN A 174 -9.82 0.53 -6.50
C ASN A 174 -8.56 1.29 -6.92
N ARG A 175 -8.23 1.21 -8.21
CA ARG A 175 -7.27 2.16 -8.79
C ARG A 175 -7.88 3.56 -8.69
N VAL A 176 -7.35 4.37 -7.79
CA VAL A 176 -7.63 5.81 -7.78
C VAL A 176 -7.29 6.34 -9.17
N PRO A 177 -8.24 7.00 -9.87
CA PRO A 177 -7.98 7.53 -11.20
C PRO A 177 -6.74 8.43 -11.20
N GLU A 178 -5.88 8.28 -12.21
CA GLU A 178 -4.67 9.09 -12.34
C GLU A 178 -5.01 10.59 -12.18
N PRO A 179 -4.16 11.36 -11.48
CA PRO A 179 -4.48 12.74 -11.16
C PRO A 179 -4.74 13.54 -12.43
N LEU A 180 -5.74 14.45 -12.37
CA LEU A 180 -6.15 15.37 -13.44
C LEU A 180 -4.98 16.19 -14.06
N THR A 181 -3.80 16.18 -13.45
CA THR A 181 -2.55 16.69 -14.02
C THR A 181 -2.17 16.03 -15.34
N MET A 182 -2.48 14.75 -15.56
CA MET A 182 -2.30 14.08 -16.86
C MET A 182 -3.18 14.72 -17.95
N LEU A 183 -4.44 15.02 -17.62
CA LEU A 183 -5.37 15.72 -18.50
C LEU A 183 -4.92 17.17 -18.76
N LEU A 184 -4.40 17.85 -17.74
CA LEU A 184 -3.89 19.21 -17.85
C LEU A 184 -2.61 19.27 -18.70
N LEU A 185 -1.70 18.31 -18.55
CA LEU A 185 -0.51 18.19 -19.38
C LEU A 185 -0.88 17.90 -20.84
N GLY A 186 -1.81 16.97 -21.06
CA GLY A 186 -2.31 16.63 -22.40
C GLY A 186 -3.01 17.80 -23.09
N SER A 187 -3.92 18.49 -22.38
CA SER A 187 -4.63 19.66 -22.93
C SER A 187 -3.73 20.87 -23.12
N GLY A 188 -2.76 21.09 -22.23
CA GLY A 188 -1.75 22.14 -22.35
C GLY A 188 -0.88 21.96 -23.60
N LEU A 189 -0.45 20.73 -23.90
CA LEU A 189 0.31 20.40 -25.12
C LEU A 189 -0.50 20.67 -26.40
N VAL A 190 -1.79 20.30 -26.42
CA VAL A 190 -2.68 20.59 -27.55
C VAL A 190 -2.88 22.11 -27.73
N GLY A 191 -3.00 22.85 -26.63
CA GLY A 191 -3.07 24.31 -26.65
C GLY A 191 -1.83 24.95 -27.27
N VAL A 192 -0.62 24.55 -26.85
CA VAL A 192 0.65 25.10 -27.36
C VAL A 192 0.83 24.80 -28.86
N ILE A 193 0.48 23.58 -29.30
CA ILE A 193 0.55 23.20 -30.72
C ILE A 193 -0.49 23.97 -31.57
N GLY A 194 -1.69 24.19 -31.01
CA GLY A 194 -2.77 24.93 -31.67
C GLY A 194 -2.47 26.42 -31.84
N PHE A 195 -1.94 27.07 -30.79
CA PHE A 195 -1.59 28.49 -30.84
C PHE A 195 -0.32 28.76 -31.66
N GLY A 196 0.64 27.84 -31.69
CA GLY A 196 1.87 27.98 -32.49
C GLY A 196 1.63 28.05 -34.01
N ARG A 197 0.52 27.51 -34.51
CA ARG A 197 0.15 27.56 -35.93
C ARG A 197 -0.46 28.90 -36.37
N LYS A 198 -0.97 29.72 -35.45
CA LYS A 198 -1.69 30.96 -35.77
C LYS A 198 -0.76 32.16 -36.01
N PHE A 199 0.49 32.10 -35.54
CA PHE A 199 1.50 33.16 -35.71
C PHE A 199 2.42 32.97 -36.92
N ARG A 200 2.14 31.98 -37.79
CA ARG A 200 2.77 31.84 -39.10
C ARG A 200 1.78 32.26 -40.20
N LYS A 201 1.51 33.56 -40.30
CA LYS A 201 0.98 34.21 -41.50
C LYS A 201 1.75 35.50 -41.72
#